data_AF-A0AAV0WYU4-F1
#
_entry.id   AF-A0AAV0WYU4-F1
#
_cell.length_a   1.000
_cell.length_b   1.000
_cell.length_c   1.000
_cell.angle_alpha   90.00
_cell.angle_beta   90.00
_cell.angle_gamma   90.00
#
_symmetry.space_group_name_H-M   'P 1'
#
loop_
_entity.id
_entity.type
_entity.pdbx_description
1 polymer ?
#
loop_
_entity_poly.entity_id
_entity_poly.type
_entity_poly.pdbx_seq_one_letter_code
_entity_poly.pdbx_strand_id
1 'polypeptide(L)'
;MAADDKTTYTLPSLSLTAFNACIQMYRKKYYEKEVPIVDIQVCCEALFDIMKLNSEDGRFNLLGDRQSMFGKVQDKIIMENICEEAASNGHIECMKFARAIGVPWFDTNVTGESACDRAITSGNLDCLIYAIDNGCPANEETCGWAAWVGQLECLKYLHNNRIPWHPRTCTFAANRGHMNCLKYAYENGCSFDRLAYTFAVLGKHSDCIQYVYNRTTHRGFL
;
A
#
# COMPACT_ATOMS: atom_id res chain seq x y z
N MET A 1 -36.49 -8.63 -28.59
CA MET A 1 -35.31 -7.95 -27.98
C MET A 1 -35.08 -8.64 -26.65
N ALA A 2 -34.26 -9.70 -26.62
CA ALA A 2 -32.79 -9.64 -26.47
C ALA A 2 -32.43 -9.15 -25.06
N ALA A 3 -31.62 -9.81 -24.24
CA ALA A 3 -30.84 -11.05 -24.28
C ALA A 3 -30.63 -11.44 -22.78
N ASP A 4 -30.91 -12.66 -22.36
CA ASP A 4 -30.00 -13.80 -22.32
C ASP A 4 -29.10 -13.86 -21.06
N ASP A 5 -29.28 -14.97 -20.36
CA ASP A 5 -28.34 -15.74 -19.53
C ASP A 5 -27.19 -15.01 -18.82
N LYS A 6 -27.34 -14.74 -17.51
CA LYS A 6 -26.26 -14.83 -16.51
C LYS A 6 -26.82 -15.22 -15.16
N THR A 7 -27.19 -16.49 -15.01
CA THR A 7 -27.18 -17.16 -13.70
C THR A 7 -25.77 -17.05 -13.12
N THR A 8 -25.54 -16.01 -12.33
CA THR A 8 -24.28 -15.74 -11.65
C THR A 8 -24.45 -16.14 -10.20
N TYR A 9 -24.23 -17.43 -9.93
CA TYR A 9 -23.99 -17.94 -8.59
C TYR A 9 -22.47 -18.03 -8.40
N THR A 10 -21.92 -17.20 -7.53
CA THR A 10 -20.49 -17.21 -7.19
C THR A 10 -20.34 -17.20 -5.68
N LEU A 11 -19.81 -18.31 -5.14
CA LEU A 11 -19.30 -18.38 -3.76
C LEU A 11 -17.80 -18.02 -3.79
N PRO A 12 -17.27 -17.06 -3.01
CA PRO A 12 -15.91 -16.52 -3.20
C PRO A 12 -14.85 -17.10 -2.24
N SER A 13 -13.57 -17.08 -2.66
CA SER A 13 -12.27 -17.08 -1.93
C SER A 13 -12.13 -17.73 -0.55
N LEU A 14 -10.96 -18.34 -0.32
CA LEU A 14 -10.38 -18.84 0.97
C LEU A 14 -11.22 -19.91 1.68
N SER A 15 -12.51 -19.66 1.81
CA SER A 15 -13.57 -20.55 2.22
C SER A 15 -13.67 -21.79 1.34
N LEU A 16 -13.56 -21.72 0.00
CA LEU A 16 -13.58 -22.92 -0.85
C LEU A 16 -12.34 -23.80 -0.63
N THR A 17 -11.18 -23.19 -0.39
CA THR A 17 -9.92 -23.87 -0.07
C THR A 17 -9.98 -24.54 1.31
N ALA A 18 -10.53 -23.85 2.32
CA ALA A 18 -10.81 -24.41 3.65
C ALA A 18 -11.96 -25.45 3.65
N PHE A 19 -12.91 -25.33 2.72
CA PHE A 19 -14.06 -26.22 2.52
C PHE A 19 -13.65 -27.54 1.86
N ASN A 20 -12.73 -27.49 0.90
CA ASN A 20 -12.14 -28.68 0.28
C ASN A 20 -11.26 -29.47 1.27
N ALA A 21 -10.73 -28.82 2.31
CA ALA A 21 -9.99 -29.47 3.40
C ALA A 21 -10.86 -30.11 4.50
N CYS A 22 -12.19 -29.91 4.51
CA CYS A 22 -13.10 -30.42 5.54
C CYS A 22 -13.90 -31.68 5.13
N ILE A 23 -14.12 -32.59 6.09
CA ILE A 23 -15.02 -33.78 5.98
C ILE A 23 -16.47 -33.33 5.75
N GLN A 24 -17.21 -34.11 4.94
CA GLN A 24 -18.55 -33.84 4.37
C GLN A 24 -19.60 -33.24 5.34
N MET A 25 -19.54 -33.58 6.63
CA MET A 25 -20.48 -33.11 7.66
C MET A 25 -20.35 -31.60 7.96
N TYR A 26 -19.14 -31.04 7.89
CA TYR A 26 -18.91 -29.60 8.16
C TYR A 26 -19.29 -28.70 7.00
N ARG A 27 -19.33 -29.24 5.77
CA ARG A 27 -19.74 -28.52 4.55
C ARG A 27 -21.20 -28.09 4.60
N LYS A 28 -22.10 -28.95 5.11
CA LYS A 28 -23.54 -28.67 5.20
C LYS A 28 -23.85 -27.49 6.15
N LYS A 29 -23.11 -27.40 7.26
CA LYS A 29 -23.25 -26.33 8.27
C LYS A 29 -22.74 -24.96 7.79
N TYR A 30 -21.89 -24.93 6.77
CA TYR A 30 -21.37 -23.69 6.17
C TYR A 30 -22.39 -23.03 5.26
N TYR A 31 -23.11 -23.80 4.44
CA TYR A 31 -24.17 -23.30 3.55
C TYR A 31 -25.40 -22.73 4.28
N GLU A 32 -25.55 -23.02 5.57
CA GLU A 32 -26.66 -22.55 6.41
C GLU A 32 -26.37 -21.21 7.12
N LYS A 33 -25.17 -20.62 6.95
CA LYS A 33 -24.82 -19.34 7.58
C LYS A 33 -25.01 -18.16 6.63
N GLU A 34 -25.75 -17.15 7.08
CA GLU A 34 -25.75 -15.82 6.46
C GLU A 34 -24.39 -15.15 6.74
N VAL A 35 -23.47 -15.24 5.79
CA VAL A 35 -22.16 -14.60 5.85
C VAL A 35 -22.09 -13.37 4.94
N PRO A 36 -21.44 -12.28 5.37
CA PRO A 36 -21.31 -11.07 4.57
C PRO A 36 -20.46 -11.32 3.32
N ILE A 37 -20.79 -10.61 2.24
CA ILE A 37 -20.08 -10.67 0.96
C ILE A 37 -18.69 -10.04 1.15
N VAL A 38 -17.64 -10.79 0.84
CA VAL A 38 -16.25 -10.31 0.85
C VAL A 38 -15.78 -10.15 -0.60
N ASP A 39 -15.53 -8.92 -1.01
CA ASP A 39 -14.92 -8.64 -2.32
C ASP A 39 -13.44 -9.04 -2.30
N ILE A 40 -13.06 -9.94 -3.19
CA ILE A 40 -11.73 -10.52 -3.23
C ILE A 40 -10.87 -9.63 -4.08
N GLN A 41 -9.99 -8.87 -3.45
CA GLN A 41 -9.07 -8.04 -4.20
C GLN A 41 -8.07 -8.90 -4.97
N VAL A 42 -7.56 -8.35 -6.07
CA VAL A 42 -6.67 -9.05 -7.02
C VAL A 42 -5.42 -9.63 -6.33
N CYS A 43 -4.92 -8.97 -5.29
CA CYS A 43 -3.82 -9.49 -4.47
C CYS A 43 -4.14 -10.85 -3.81
N CYS A 44 -5.39 -11.05 -3.36
CA CYS A 44 -5.83 -12.31 -2.75
C CYS A 44 -5.93 -13.41 -3.82
N GLU A 45 -6.49 -13.09 -4.99
CA GLU A 45 -6.59 -14.02 -6.12
C GLU A 45 -5.20 -14.51 -6.57
N ALA A 46 -4.25 -13.60 -6.73
CA ALA A 46 -2.87 -13.95 -7.08
C ALA A 46 -2.21 -14.88 -6.05
N LEU A 47 -2.44 -14.65 -4.76
CA LEU A 47 -1.94 -15.53 -3.69
C LEU A 47 -2.58 -16.92 -3.74
N PHE A 48 -3.88 -17.02 -4.06
CA PHE A 48 -4.52 -18.31 -4.28
C PHE A 48 -3.95 -19.05 -5.47
N ASP A 49 -3.69 -18.36 -6.56
CA ASP A 49 -3.13 -18.96 -7.77
C ASP A 49 -1.72 -19.51 -7.49
N ILE A 50 -0.89 -18.77 -6.75
CA ILE A 50 0.42 -19.27 -6.29
C ILE A 50 0.27 -20.57 -5.49
N MET A 51 -0.65 -20.58 -4.53
CA MET A 51 -0.91 -21.77 -3.70
C MET A 51 -1.41 -22.94 -4.54
N LYS A 52 -2.35 -22.69 -5.46
CA LYS A 52 -2.94 -23.70 -6.33
C LYS A 52 -1.90 -24.32 -7.25
N LEU A 53 -1.10 -23.51 -7.94
CA LEU A 53 -0.04 -23.98 -8.84
C LEU A 53 1.01 -24.82 -8.11
N ASN A 54 1.34 -24.48 -6.87
CA ASN A 54 2.25 -25.29 -6.06
C ASN A 54 1.62 -26.63 -5.62
N SER A 55 0.29 -26.70 -5.50
CA SER A 55 -0.44 -27.93 -5.12
C SER A 55 -0.67 -28.89 -6.28
N GLU A 56 -0.90 -28.39 -7.50
CA GLU A 56 -1.23 -29.22 -8.67
C GLU A 56 -0.01 -29.98 -9.22
N ASP A 57 1.20 -29.44 -9.04
CA ASP A 57 2.43 -30.06 -9.55
C ASP A 57 3.01 -31.13 -8.59
N GLY A 58 2.31 -31.47 -7.50
CA GLY A 58 2.79 -32.39 -6.46
C GLY A 58 3.98 -31.87 -5.63
N ARG A 59 4.35 -30.59 -5.82
CA ARG A 59 5.50 -29.92 -5.18
C ARG A 59 5.14 -29.19 -3.89
N PHE A 60 3.88 -29.22 -3.44
CA PHE A 60 3.46 -28.63 -2.18
C PHE A 60 3.92 -29.49 -1.00
N ASN A 61 5.15 -29.25 -0.58
CA ASN A 61 5.68 -29.80 0.66
C ASN A 61 5.29 -28.89 1.82
N LEU A 62 4.34 -29.33 2.65
CA LEU A 62 3.90 -28.62 3.87
C LEU A 62 5.06 -28.34 4.86
N LEU A 63 6.09 -29.18 4.83
CA LEU A 63 7.32 -29.06 5.62
C LEU A 63 8.49 -28.46 4.81
N GLY A 64 8.26 -28.09 3.55
CA GLY A 64 9.26 -27.54 2.66
C GLY A 64 9.45 -26.04 2.81
N ASP A 65 10.48 -25.51 2.17
CA ASP A 65 10.76 -24.08 2.16
C ASP A 65 9.68 -23.30 1.40
N ARG A 66 8.91 -22.52 2.15
CA ARG A 66 7.85 -21.65 1.63
C ARG A 66 8.41 -20.50 0.81
N GLN A 67 9.63 -20.04 1.10
CA GLN A 67 10.22 -18.88 0.43
C GLN A 67 10.50 -19.16 -1.07
N SER A 68 10.63 -20.42 -1.45
CA SER A 68 10.78 -20.83 -2.85
C SER A 68 9.47 -20.91 -3.64
N MET A 69 8.30 -20.78 -2.99
CA MET A 69 7.01 -21.05 -3.63
C MET A 69 6.73 -20.11 -4.80
N PHE A 70 6.96 -18.82 -4.63
CA PHE A 70 6.75 -17.84 -5.70
C PHE A 70 7.68 -18.11 -6.90
N GLY A 71 8.98 -18.26 -6.66
CA GLY A 71 9.96 -18.49 -7.72
C GLY A 71 9.73 -19.75 -8.55
N LYS A 72 9.09 -20.79 -8.00
CA LYS A 72 8.74 -22.03 -8.73
C LYS A 72 7.66 -21.85 -9.79
N VAL A 73 6.84 -20.81 -9.66
CA VAL A 73 5.65 -20.59 -10.50
C VAL A 73 5.61 -19.20 -11.12
N GLN A 74 6.69 -18.41 -10.97
CA GLN A 74 6.76 -17.02 -11.43
C GLN A 74 6.47 -16.89 -12.93
N ASP A 75 6.88 -17.87 -13.73
CA ASP A 75 6.63 -17.94 -15.18
C ASP A 75 5.14 -18.11 -15.54
N LYS A 76 4.30 -18.53 -14.58
CA LYS A 76 2.87 -18.80 -14.76
C LYS A 76 1.98 -17.71 -14.15
N ILE A 77 2.55 -16.79 -13.39
CA ILE A 77 1.79 -15.75 -12.69
C ILE A 77 1.77 -14.49 -13.54
N ILE A 78 0.58 -13.89 -13.68
CA ILE A 78 0.37 -12.66 -14.47
C ILE A 78 0.70 -11.41 -13.65
N MET A 79 0.54 -11.48 -12.33
CA MET A 79 0.62 -10.34 -11.42
C MET A 79 1.83 -10.43 -10.49
N GLU A 80 2.82 -9.57 -10.70
CA GLU A 80 4.04 -9.52 -9.87
C GLU A 80 3.94 -8.52 -8.70
N ASN A 81 3.04 -7.54 -8.79
CA ASN A 81 2.88 -6.43 -7.83
C ASN A 81 1.90 -6.75 -6.67
N ILE A 82 1.94 -7.97 -6.15
CA ILE A 82 0.99 -8.46 -5.13
C ILE A 82 1.08 -7.65 -3.83
N CYS A 83 2.30 -7.28 -3.42
CA CYS A 83 2.52 -6.52 -2.20
C CYS A 83 1.97 -5.09 -2.32
N GLU A 84 2.08 -4.49 -3.50
CA GLU A 84 1.63 -3.14 -3.84
C GLU A 84 0.10 -3.06 -3.82
N GLU A 85 -0.58 -4.03 -4.41
CA GLU A 85 -2.05 -4.09 -4.35
C GLU A 85 -2.55 -4.43 -2.93
N ALA A 86 -1.85 -5.29 -2.20
CA ALA A 86 -2.17 -5.55 -0.80
C ALA A 86 -2.00 -4.28 0.05
N ALA A 87 -0.95 -3.51 -0.18
CA ALA A 87 -0.69 -2.24 0.49
C ALA A 87 -1.75 -1.17 0.15
N SER A 88 -2.15 -1.09 -1.11
CA SER A 88 -3.22 -0.20 -1.58
C SER A 88 -4.56 -0.49 -0.90
N ASN A 89 -4.88 -1.77 -0.66
CA ASN A 89 -6.14 -2.21 -0.06
C ASN A 89 -6.08 -2.38 1.47
N GLY A 90 -4.93 -2.14 2.11
CA GLY A 90 -4.78 -2.30 3.56
C GLY A 90 -4.71 -3.76 4.02
N HIS A 91 -4.46 -4.70 3.09
CA HIS A 91 -4.43 -6.13 3.33
C HIS A 91 -3.09 -6.58 3.90
N ILE A 92 -2.77 -6.15 5.12
CA ILE A 92 -1.48 -6.46 5.76
C ILE A 92 -1.19 -7.96 5.85
N GLU A 93 -2.21 -8.79 6.11
CA GLU A 93 -2.03 -10.25 6.18
C GLU A 93 -1.72 -10.87 4.81
N CYS A 94 -2.26 -10.32 3.73
CA CYS A 94 -1.89 -10.74 2.37
C CYS A 94 -0.43 -10.37 2.08
N MET A 95 0.00 -9.18 2.46
CA MET A 95 1.39 -8.75 2.28
C MET A 95 2.36 -9.60 3.11
N LYS A 96 2.03 -9.90 4.38
CA LYS A 96 2.80 -10.83 5.22
C LYS A 96 2.94 -12.20 4.58
N PHE A 97 1.83 -12.75 4.10
CA PHE A 97 1.82 -14.05 3.44
C PHE A 97 2.64 -14.03 2.13
N ALA A 98 2.47 -13.01 1.30
CA ALA A 98 3.24 -12.81 0.07
C ALA A 98 4.75 -12.84 0.36
N ARG A 99 5.20 -12.09 1.37
CA ARG A 99 6.60 -12.07 1.80
C ARG A 99 7.09 -13.43 2.28
N ALA A 100 6.26 -14.17 3.03
CA ALA A 100 6.60 -15.49 3.56
C ALA A 100 6.67 -16.60 2.49
N ILE A 101 6.09 -16.39 1.31
CA ILE A 101 6.15 -17.33 0.18
C ILE A 101 7.15 -16.92 -0.91
N GLY A 102 7.95 -15.87 -0.66
CA GLY A 102 9.00 -15.43 -1.57
C GLY A 102 8.62 -14.37 -2.59
N VAL A 103 7.45 -13.73 -2.48
CA VAL A 103 7.12 -12.61 -3.37
C VAL A 103 8.07 -11.45 -3.08
N PRO A 104 8.85 -10.96 -4.06
CA PRO A 104 9.78 -9.85 -3.86
C PRO A 104 9.03 -8.52 -3.65
N TRP A 105 9.74 -7.50 -3.19
CA TRP A 105 9.25 -6.13 -3.34
C TRP A 105 9.41 -5.78 -4.81
N PHE A 106 8.40 -5.18 -5.44
CA PHE A 106 8.48 -4.86 -6.85
C PHE A 106 9.55 -3.78 -7.08
N ASP A 107 10.38 -3.93 -8.12
CA ASP A 107 11.33 -2.89 -8.50
C ASP A 107 10.61 -1.75 -9.22
N THR A 108 10.50 -0.61 -8.55
CA THR A 108 9.79 0.58 -9.02
C THR A 108 10.40 1.22 -10.26
N ASN A 109 11.60 0.82 -10.69
CA ASN A 109 12.25 1.34 -11.89
C ASN A 109 11.45 1.10 -13.19
N VAL A 110 10.40 0.26 -13.15
CA VAL A 110 9.62 -0.15 -14.33
C VAL A 110 8.15 0.36 -14.33
N THR A 111 7.44 0.39 -13.18
CA THR A 111 5.95 0.53 -13.17
C THR A 111 5.38 1.64 -12.28
N GLY A 112 6.20 2.39 -11.54
CA GLY A 112 5.83 3.74 -11.11
C GLY A 112 5.32 3.94 -9.67
N GLU A 113 5.02 2.93 -8.85
CA GLU A 113 4.66 3.13 -7.43
C GLU A 113 5.07 1.89 -6.58
N SER A 114 5.82 2.08 -5.50
CA SER A 114 6.18 1.02 -4.55
C SER A 114 5.01 0.62 -3.64
N ALA A 115 5.17 -0.47 -2.89
CA ALA A 115 4.23 -0.83 -1.83
C ALA A 115 4.12 0.29 -0.76
N CYS A 116 5.21 1.03 -0.50
CA CYS A 116 5.17 2.21 0.36
C CYS A 116 4.30 3.32 -0.24
N ASP A 117 4.47 3.62 -1.54
CA ASP A 117 3.72 4.68 -2.21
C ASP A 117 2.23 4.36 -2.26
N ARG A 118 1.87 3.10 -2.55
CA ARG A 118 0.49 2.61 -2.51
C ARG A 118 -0.12 2.67 -1.11
N ALA A 119 0.62 2.24 -0.08
CA ALA A 119 0.17 2.36 1.31
C ALA A 119 -0.08 3.83 1.70
N ILE A 120 0.80 4.74 1.27
CA ILE A 120 0.65 6.18 1.50
C ILE A 120 -0.57 6.72 0.75
N THR A 121 -0.70 6.45 -0.55
CA THR A 121 -1.84 6.93 -1.36
C THR A 121 -3.18 6.55 -0.72
N SER A 122 -3.28 5.32 -0.20
CA SER A 122 -4.50 4.81 0.45
C SER A 122 -4.61 5.11 1.96
N GLY A 123 -3.57 5.67 2.59
CA GLY A 123 -3.55 5.96 4.03
C GLY A 123 -3.42 4.73 4.94
N ASN A 124 -2.95 3.60 4.41
CA ASN A 124 -2.79 2.34 5.13
C ASN A 124 -1.47 2.31 5.91
N LEU A 125 -1.44 3.00 7.05
CA LEU A 125 -0.24 3.13 7.87
C LEU A 125 0.35 1.77 8.29
N ASP A 126 -0.47 0.80 8.69
CA ASP A 126 0.01 -0.52 9.10
C ASP A 126 0.76 -1.24 7.97
N CYS A 127 0.30 -1.08 6.71
CA CYS A 127 0.99 -1.60 5.55
C CYS A 127 2.32 -0.87 5.30
N LEU A 128 2.36 0.45 5.44
CA LEU A 128 3.59 1.22 5.31
C LEU A 128 4.64 0.81 6.36
N ILE A 129 4.23 0.67 7.62
CA ILE A 129 5.09 0.23 8.73
C ILE A 129 5.69 -1.13 8.40
N TYR A 130 4.83 -2.10 8.08
CA TYR A 130 5.28 -3.44 7.75
C TYR A 130 6.23 -3.45 6.55
N ALA A 131 5.94 -2.70 5.49
CA ALA A 131 6.77 -2.65 4.30
C ALA A 131 8.19 -2.16 4.62
N ILE A 132 8.31 -1.03 5.32
CA ILE A 132 9.60 -0.44 5.68
C ILE A 132 10.38 -1.36 6.63
N ASP A 133 9.74 -1.91 7.66
CA ASP A 133 10.38 -2.79 8.64
C ASP A 133 10.88 -4.10 8.01
N ASN A 134 10.32 -4.49 6.85
CA ASN A 134 10.69 -5.70 6.11
C ASN A 134 11.45 -5.39 4.81
N GLY A 135 12.11 -4.22 4.75
CA GLY A 135 13.08 -3.89 3.71
C GLY A 135 12.48 -3.43 2.39
N CYS A 136 11.24 -2.94 2.37
CA CYS A 136 10.73 -2.19 1.23
C CYS A 136 11.53 -0.88 1.13
N PRO A 137 12.13 -0.55 -0.04
CA PRO A 137 12.89 0.67 -0.19
C PRO A 137 12.01 1.92 0.06
N ALA A 138 12.50 2.82 0.90
CA ALA A 138 11.94 4.14 1.10
C ALA A 138 13.07 5.17 1.08
N ASN A 139 12.83 6.31 0.47
CA ASN A 139 13.81 7.39 0.33
C ASN A 139 13.13 8.76 0.49
N GLU A 140 13.87 9.82 0.21
CA GLU A 140 13.36 11.19 0.28
C GLU A 140 12.10 11.40 -0.57
N GLU A 141 12.00 10.80 -1.76
CA GLU A 141 10.80 10.87 -2.61
C GLU A 141 9.57 10.31 -1.89
N THR A 142 9.72 9.22 -1.14
CA THR A 142 8.64 8.65 -0.31
C THR A 142 8.13 9.65 0.74
N CYS A 143 9.05 10.39 1.40
CA CYS A 143 8.70 11.49 2.30
C CYS A 143 7.98 12.64 1.59
N GLY A 144 8.46 13.01 0.39
CA GLY A 144 7.82 14.00 -0.47
C GLY A 144 6.39 13.59 -0.85
N TRP A 145 6.20 12.32 -1.22
CA TRP A 145 4.93 11.74 -1.60
C TRP A 145 3.92 11.76 -0.44
N ALA A 146 4.33 11.36 0.76
CA ALA A 146 3.46 11.44 1.95
C ALA A 146 2.94 12.86 2.22
N ALA A 147 3.78 13.88 2.02
CA ALA A 147 3.38 15.27 2.14
C ALA A 147 2.49 15.75 0.99
N TRP A 148 2.72 15.28 -0.23
CA TRP A 148 1.89 15.57 -1.41
C TRP A 148 0.48 14.97 -1.32
N VAL A 149 0.37 13.75 -0.83
CA VAL A 149 -0.92 13.06 -0.61
C VAL A 149 -1.63 13.58 0.66
N GLY A 150 -0.87 14.10 1.62
CA GLY A 150 -1.40 14.67 2.86
C GLY A 150 -1.52 13.68 4.02
N GLN A 151 -0.81 12.55 3.96
CA GLN A 151 -0.83 11.53 5.01
C GLN A 151 0.12 11.89 6.15
N LEU A 152 -0.37 12.67 7.12
CA LEU A 152 0.45 13.13 8.24
C LEU A 152 1.07 11.99 9.06
N GLU A 153 0.31 10.94 9.37
CA GLU A 153 0.82 9.84 10.21
C GLU A 153 1.87 9.01 9.47
N CYS A 154 1.73 8.83 8.15
CA CYS A 154 2.76 8.24 7.31
C CYS A 154 4.02 9.12 7.28
N LEU A 155 3.86 10.44 7.12
CA LEU A 155 4.96 11.40 7.11
C LEU A 155 5.75 11.39 8.43
N LYS A 156 5.04 11.34 9.57
CA LYS A 156 5.63 11.18 10.91
C LYS A 156 6.42 9.88 11.02
N TYR A 157 5.84 8.77 10.56
CA TYR A 157 6.48 7.47 10.61
C TYR A 157 7.79 7.45 9.80
N LEU A 158 7.76 7.97 8.56
CA LEU A 158 8.94 8.06 7.70
C LEU A 158 10.05 8.89 8.36
N HIS A 159 9.69 10.06 8.90
CA HIS A 159 10.64 10.93 9.59
C HIS A 159 11.27 10.25 10.81
N ASN A 160 10.45 9.58 11.65
CA ASN A 160 10.93 8.86 12.83
C ASN A 160 11.88 7.70 12.48
N ASN A 161 11.71 7.10 11.30
CA ASN A 161 12.59 6.07 10.75
C ASN A 161 13.81 6.65 10.00
N ARG A 162 14.08 7.95 10.18
CA ARG A 162 15.24 8.66 9.61
C ARG A 162 15.27 8.65 8.08
N ILE A 163 14.11 8.49 7.43
CA ILE A 163 13.99 8.76 6.00
C ILE A 163 14.17 10.27 5.80
N PRO A 164 15.12 10.71 4.95
CA PRO A 164 15.38 12.14 4.75
C PRO A 164 14.15 12.88 4.23
N TRP A 165 14.07 14.18 4.55
CA TRP A 165 13.10 15.06 3.91
C TRP A 165 13.43 15.22 2.43
N HIS A 166 12.42 15.15 1.57
CA HIS A 166 12.56 15.68 0.22
C HIS A 166 12.76 17.20 0.30
N PRO A 167 13.66 17.80 -0.50
CA PRO A 167 13.88 19.25 -0.48
C PRO A 167 12.61 20.09 -0.71
N ARG A 168 11.59 19.50 -1.34
CA ARG A 168 10.27 20.10 -1.63
C ARG A 168 9.12 19.54 -0.78
N THR A 169 9.37 18.79 0.30
CA THR A 169 8.29 18.25 1.16
C THR A 169 7.32 19.34 1.62
N CYS A 170 7.81 20.46 2.13
CA CYS A 170 6.96 21.61 2.50
C CYS A 170 6.20 22.18 1.29
N THR A 171 6.85 22.28 0.14
CA THR A 171 6.25 22.79 -1.10
C THR A 171 5.10 21.92 -1.58
N PHE A 172 5.28 20.59 -1.53
CA PHE A 172 4.27 19.60 -1.89
C PHE A 172 3.05 19.70 -0.96
N ALA A 173 3.26 19.74 0.35
CA ALA A 173 2.17 19.94 1.31
C ALA A 173 1.46 21.28 1.10
N ALA A 174 2.21 22.37 0.88
CA ALA A 174 1.66 23.70 0.64
C ALA A 174 0.87 23.80 -0.67
N ASN A 175 1.35 23.16 -1.74
CA ASN A 175 0.68 23.12 -3.04
C ASN A 175 -0.68 22.43 -2.99
N ARG A 176 -0.81 21.42 -2.13
CA ARG A 176 -2.01 20.58 -2.01
C ARG A 176 -2.89 20.97 -0.81
N GLY A 177 -2.47 21.99 -0.05
CA GLY A 177 -3.22 22.52 1.09
C GLY A 177 -3.17 21.65 2.33
N HIS A 178 -2.23 20.71 2.41
CA HIS A 178 -2.06 19.81 3.55
C HIS A 178 -1.33 20.50 4.70
N MET A 179 -2.02 21.46 5.31
CA MET A 179 -1.50 22.34 6.35
C MET A 179 -0.86 21.60 7.53
N ASN A 180 -1.43 20.46 7.94
CA ASN A 180 -0.86 19.64 9.02
C ASN A 180 0.49 19.02 8.64
N CYS A 181 0.63 18.52 7.40
CA CYS A 181 1.90 18.00 6.88
C CYS A 181 2.94 19.11 6.75
N LEU A 182 2.52 20.28 6.22
CA LEU A 182 3.38 21.46 6.08
C LEU A 182 3.93 21.91 7.43
N LYS A 183 3.05 22.02 8.44
CA LYS A 183 3.42 22.41 9.79
C LYS A 183 4.41 21.42 10.39
N TYR A 184 4.08 20.14 10.35
CA TYR A 184 4.92 19.09 10.91
C TYR A 184 6.30 19.04 10.25
N ALA A 185 6.37 19.02 8.92
CA ALA A 185 7.64 19.00 8.19
C ALA A 185 8.52 20.19 8.57
N TYR A 186 7.95 21.40 8.60
CA TYR A 186 8.69 22.61 8.97
C TYR A 186 9.21 22.59 10.41
N GLU A 187 8.36 22.21 11.36
CA GLU A 187 8.71 22.17 12.78
C GLU A 187 9.76 21.08 13.09
N ASN A 188 9.90 20.08 12.21
CA ASN A 188 10.87 18.99 12.33
C ASN A 188 12.04 19.10 11.32
N GLY A 189 12.36 20.33 10.91
CA GLY A 189 13.63 20.64 10.22
C GLY A 189 13.57 20.65 8.69
N CYS A 190 12.41 20.45 8.06
CA CYS A 190 12.27 20.70 6.62
C CYS A 190 12.14 22.20 6.34
N SER A 191 13.12 22.79 5.64
CA SER A 191 13.05 24.20 5.25
C SER A 191 11.92 24.47 4.25
N PHE A 192 11.39 25.70 4.24
CA PHE A 192 10.65 26.18 3.08
C PHE A 192 11.62 26.42 1.92
N ASP A 193 11.29 25.95 0.73
CA ASP A 193 11.88 26.50 -0.48
C ASP A 193 11.17 27.81 -0.86
N ARG A 194 11.69 28.51 -1.88
CA ARG A 194 11.08 29.75 -2.39
C ARG A 194 9.71 29.52 -3.06
N LEU A 195 9.36 28.28 -3.35
CA LEU A 195 8.16 27.90 -4.09
C LEU A 195 6.98 27.58 -3.16
N ALA A 196 7.22 27.26 -1.89
CA ALA A 196 6.15 26.90 -0.93
C ALA A 196 5.07 27.98 -0.81
N TYR A 197 5.46 29.27 -0.72
CA TYR A 197 4.50 30.38 -0.73
C TYR A 197 3.75 30.49 -2.06
N THR A 198 4.50 30.49 -3.17
CA THR A 198 3.93 30.61 -4.52
C THR A 198 2.91 29.52 -4.80
N PHE A 199 3.22 28.26 -4.47
CA PHE A 199 2.31 27.15 -4.69
C PHE A 199 1.13 27.12 -3.71
N ALA A 200 1.28 27.59 -2.48
CA ALA A 200 0.15 27.80 -1.58
C ALA A 200 -0.83 28.84 -2.16
N VAL A 201 -0.31 29.91 -2.77
CA VAL A 201 -1.11 30.94 -3.46
C VAL A 201 -1.80 30.38 -4.69
N LEU A 202 -1.08 29.65 -5.56
CA LEU A 202 -1.65 29.02 -6.76
C LEU A 202 -2.75 28.01 -6.40
N GLY A 203 -2.55 27.21 -5.35
CA GLY A 203 -3.54 26.28 -4.81
C GLY A 203 -4.67 26.95 -4.02
N LYS A 204 -4.58 28.27 -3.76
CA LYS A 204 -5.53 29.06 -2.98
C LYS A 204 -5.72 28.54 -1.54
N HIS A 205 -4.65 28.02 -0.93
CA HIS A 205 -4.67 27.43 0.40
C HIS A 205 -4.33 28.46 1.49
N SER A 206 -5.34 29.25 1.90
CA SER A 206 -5.18 30.38 2.83
C SER A 206 -4.38 30.06 4.10
N ASP A 207 -4.63 28.92 4.74
CA ASP A 207 -3.91 28.52 5.96
C ASP A 207 -2.42 28.31 5.71
N CYS A 208 -2.09 27.65 4.59
CA CYS A 208 -0.70 27.45 4.17
C CYS A 208 -0.04 28.78 3.81
N ILE A 209 -0.75 29.67 3.11
CA ILE A 209 -0.25 31.01 2.75
C ILE A 209 0.12 31.78 4.02
N GLN A 210 -0.79 31.88 4.98
CA GLN A 210 -0.55 32.58 6.24
C GLN A 210 0.58 31.95 7.04
N TYR A 211 0.61 30.61 7.11
CA TYR A 211 1.64 29.89 7.85
C TYR A 211 3.04 30.11 7.29
N VAL A 212 3.20 30.03 5.96
CA VAL A 212 4.48 30.28 5.28
C VAL A 212 4.84 31.76 5.39
N TYR A 213 3.91 32.68 5.10
CA TYR A 213 4.14 34.13 5.14
C TYR A 213 4.68 34.59 6.50
N ASN A 214 4.03 34.17 7.59
CA ASN A 214 4.44 34.55 8.95
C ASN A 214 5.86 34.05 9.30
N ARG A 215 6.32 32.96 8.70
CA ARG A 215 7.64 32.37 9.02
C ARG A 215 8.75 32.81 8.07
N THR A 216 8.42 33.28 6.88
CA THR A 216 9.39 33.83 5.92
C THR A 216 9.60 35.33 6.10
N THR A 217 8.59 36.08 6.56
CA THR A 217 8.70 37.54 6.79
C THR A 217 9.31 37.91 8.15
N HIS A 218 9.15 37.06 9.18
CA HIS A 218 9.77 37.29 10.49
C HIS A 218 11.19 36.72 10.64
N ARG A 219 11.67 35.93 9.67
CA ARG A 219 13.10 35.61 9.51
C ARG A 219 13.71 36.56 8.48
N GLY A 220 13.77 37.84 8.85
CA GLY A 220 14.64 38.79 8.15
C GLY A 220 16.07 38.26 8.14
N PHE A 221 16.75 38.43 7.01
CA PHE A 221 18.19 38.28 6.85
C PHE A 221 18.94 38.74 8.11
N LEU A 222 19.55 37.79 8.83
CA LEU A 222 20.62 38.03 9.80
C LEU A 222 21.89 37.40 9.25
#